data_AF-A0A966PX57-F1
#
_entry.id   AF-A0A966PX57-F1
#
_cell.length_a   1.000
_cell.length_b   1.000
_cell.length_c   1.000
_cell.angle_alpha   90.00
_cell.angle_beta   90.00
_cell.angle_gamma   90.00
#
_symmetry.space_group_name_H-M   'P 1'
#
loop_
_entity.id
_entity.type
_entity.pdbx_description
1 polymer ?
#
loop_
_entity_poly.entity_id
_entity_poly.type
_entity_poly.pdbx_seq_one_letter_code
_entity_poly.pdbx_strand_id
1 'polypeptide(L)'
;MDQRTVGIYLSRILSGFYLFLYNGQRYKLIYPDTSIKYEADLYAQEEYDKNKYNDWIQDDTIIDSLVSMGIWNYNGDDNLKNLETQIEDLKIDLYKNFLNPTKIKTLKRTLSNTKSAYNRNYDIRHSLDQYTISGYTNQLKNQYILTHSIYDQFNNRV
;
A
#
# COMPACT_ATOMS: atom_id res chain seq x y z
N MET A 1 1.59 -24.91 3.08
CA MET A 1 1.56 -24.59 1.64
C MET A 1 2.02 -25.84 0.89
N ASP A 2 1.40 -26.15 -0.25
CA ASP A 2 1.84 -27.24 -1.14
C ASP A 2 3.22 -26.89 -1.73
N GLN A 3 4.14 -27.87 -1.82
CA GLN A 3 5.48 -27.69 -2.41
C GLN A 3 5.41 -27.14 -3.84
N ARG A 4 4.36 -27.50 -4.59
CA ARG A 4 4.11 -26.97 -5.94
C ARG A 4 3.91 -25.46 -5.96
N THR A 5 3.21 -24.91 -4.96
CA THR A 5 2.96 -23.48 -4.84
C THR A 5 4.25 -22.72 -4.51
N VAL A 6 5.10 -23.31 -3.66
CA VAL A 6 6.41 -22.73 -3.30
C VAL A 6 7.30 -22.61 -4.53
N GLY A 7 7.35 -23.64 -5.39
CA GLY A 7 8.13 -23.61 -6.63
C GLY A 7 7.72 -22.46 -7.55
N ILE A 8 6.41 -22.25 -7.75
CA ILE A 8 5.89 -21.17 -8.60
C ILE A 8 6.26 -19.79 -8.04
N TYR A 9 6.13 -19.58 -6.71
CA TYR A 9 6.51 -18.30 -6.10
C TYR A 9 8.01 -18.05 -6.21
N LEU A 10 8.83 -19.09 -6.04
CA LEU A 10 10.28 -18.97 -6.19
C LEU A 10 10.64 -18.59 -7.63
N SER A 11 10.07 -19.28 -8.62
CA SER A 11 10.26 -18.93 -10.04
C SER A 11 9.81 -17.51 -10.35
N ARG A 12 8.69 -17.05 -9.79
CA ARG A 12 8.21 -15.66 -9.93
C ARG A 12 9.25 -14.67 -9.40
N ILE A 13 9.78 -14.89 -8.19
CA ILE A 13 10.79 -14.00 -7.59
C ILE A 13 12.06 -13.98 -8.45
N LEU A 14 12.55 -15.15 -8.86
CA LEU A 14 13.79 -15.28 -9.63
C LEU A 14 13.69 -14.74 -11.06
N SER A 15 12.51 -14.80 -11.67
CA SER A 15 12.33 -14.40 -13.06
C SER A 15 12.42 -12.90 -13.32
N GLY A 16 12.25 -12.06 -12.29
CA GLY A 16 12.25 -10.60 -12.45
C GLY A 16 11.04 -10.04 -13.23
N PHE A 17 10.01 -10.87 -13.46
CA PHE A 17 8.75 -10.43 -14.03
C PHE A 17 7.58 -11.25 -13.46
N TYR A 18 6.37 -10.74 -13.63
CA TYR A 18 5.15 -11.40 -13.19
C TYR A 18 4.22 -11.63 -14.38
N LEU A 19 3.87 -12.89 -14.63
CA LEU A 19 2.89 -13.25 -15.66
C LEU A 19 1.50 -13.33 -15.05
N PHE A 20 0.52 -12.75 -15.73
CA PHE A 20 -0.89 -12.83 -15.33
C PHE A 20 -1.82 -12.95 -16.53
N LEU A 21 -3.04 -13.40 -16.28
CA LEU A 21 -4.09 -13.52 -17.28
C LEU A 21 -5.14 -12.44 -17.05
N TYR A 22 -5.50 -11.73 -18.10
CA TYR A 22 -6.57 -10.74 -18.11
C TYR A 22 -7.35 -10.86 -19.42
N ASN A 23 -8.68 -11.00 -19.36
CA ASN A 23 -9.56 -11.21 -20.52
C ASN A 23 -9.11 -12.33 -21.48
N GLY A 24 -8.58 -13.43 -20.94
CA GLY A 24 -8.09 -14.57 -21.74
C GLY A 24 -6.73 -14.33 -22.43
N GLN A 25 -6.14 -13.14 -22.29
CA GLN A 25 -4.81 -12.83 -22.80
C GLN A 25 -3.77 -12.87 -21.68
N ARG A 26 -2.53 -13.25 -22.03
CA ARG A 26 -1.40 -13.31 -21.11
C ARG A 26 -0.61 -12.00 -21.19
N TYR A 27 -0.39 -11.39 -20.04
CA TYR A 27 0.40 -10.19 -19.86
C TYR A 27 1.63 -10.46 -19.00
N LYS A 28 2.63 -9.61 -19.17
CA LYS A 28 3.89 -9.63 -18.45
C LYS A 28 4.12 -8.28 -17.79
N LEU A 29 4.19 -8.27 -16.46
CA LEU A 29 4.58 -7.12 -15.65
C LEU A 29 6.08 -7.21 -15.36
N ILE A 30 6.85 -6.27 -15.87
CA ILE A 30 8.31 -6.18 -15.68
C ILE A 30 8.62 -5.09 -14.66
N TYR A 31 9.57 -5.34 -13.77
CA TYR A 31 10.02 -4.29 -12.85
C TYR A 31 10.55 -3.08 -13.64
N PRO A 32 10.15 -1.85 -13.27
CA PRO A 32 10.62 -0.65 -13.95
C PRO A 32 12.12 -0.49 -13.75
N ASP A 33 12.82 -0.23 -14.84
CA ASP A 33 14.21 0.16 -14.83
C ASP A 33 14.39 1.61 -14.31
N THR A 34 15.65 2.05 -14.23
CA THR A 34 15.98 3.40 -13.76
C THR A 34 15.49 4.49 -14.71
N SER A 35 15.42 4.23 -16.02
CA SER A 35 14.90 5.19 -17.00
C SER A 35 13.42 5.46 -16.79
N ILE A 36 12.59 4.43 -16.69
CA ILE A 36 11.14 4.56 -16.46
C ILE A 36 10.87 5.30 -15.15
N LYS A 37 11.67 5.02 -14.10
CA LYS A 37 11.55 5.74 -12.82
C LYS A 37 11.85 7.22 -12.95
N TYR A 38 12.94 7.56 -13.66
CA TYR A 38 13.31 8.95 -13.89
C TYR A 38 12.27 9.70 -14.72
N GLU A 39 11.77 9.09 -15.79
CA GLU A 39 10.69 9.66 -16.61
C GLU A 39 9.40 9.86 -15.81
N ALA A 40 9.05 8.90 -14.94
CA ALA A 40 7.89 9.02 -14.05
C ALA A 40 8.06 10.16 -13.04
N ASP A 41 9.28 10.37 -12.50
CA ASP A 41 9.59 11.47 -11.59
C ASP A 41 9.49 12.82 -12.30
N LEU A 42 10.02 12.94 -13.52
CA LEU A 42 9.88 14.15 -14.33
C LEU A 42 8.41 14.45 -14.62
N TYR A 43 7.65 13.45 -15.06
CA TYR A 43 6.22 13.59 -15.33
C TYR A 43 5.44 14.06 -14.08
N ALA A 44 5.73 13.47 -12.93
CA ALA A 44 5.11 13.87 -11.66
C ALA A 44 5.48 15.30 -11.25
N GLN A 45 6.73 15.70 -11.46
CA GLN A 45 7.20 17.07 -11.18
C GLN A 45 6.52 18.10 -12.09
N GLU A 46 6.39 17.80 -13.38
CA GLU A 46 5.68 18.68 -14.33
C GLU A 46 4.21 18.86 -13.93
N GLU A 47 3.54 17.76 -13.55
CA GLU A 47 2.15 17.81 -13.12
C GLU A 47 1.99 18.53 -11.77
N TYR A 48 2.96 18.39 -10.87
CA TYR A 48 3.01 19.18 -9.64
C TYR A 48 3.09 20.67 -9.97
N ASP A 49 4.04 21.07 -10.81
CA ASP A 49 4.27 22.49 -11.13
C ASP A 49 3.11 23.14 -11.87
N LYS A 50 2.40 22.40 -12.72
CA LYS A 50 1.18 22.86 -13.39
C LYS A 50 0.00 23.06 -12.42
N ASN A 51 -0.09 22.24 -11.38
CA ASN A 51 -1.26 22.18 -10.52
C ASN A 51 -1.05 22.81 -9.13
N LYS A 52 0.16 23.23 -8.76
CA LYS A 52 0.50 23.74 -7.40
C LYS A 52 -0.30 24.95 -6.91
N TYR A 53 -0.96 25.68 -7.80
CA TYR A 53 -1.79 26.83 -7.45
C TYR A 53 -3.29 26.56 -7.55
N ASN A 54 -3.69 25.31 -7.76
CA ASN A 54 -5.10 24.92 -7.71
C ASN A 54 -5.54 24.66 -6.26
N ASP A 55 -6.86 24.51 -6.06
CA ASP A 55 -7.50 24.30 -4.76
C ASP A 55 -7.32 22.85 -4.23
N TRP A 56 -6.08 22.48 -3.92
CA TRP A 56 -5.77 21.20 -3.27
C TRP A 56 -5.91 21.28 -1.75
N ILE A 57 -6.21 20.14 -1.12
CA ILE A 57 -6.06 20.02 0.33
C ILE A 57 -4.56 20.09 0.66
N GLN A 58 -4.20 20.95 1.62
CA GLN A 58 -2.82 21.06 2.08
C GLN A 58 -2.52 19.94 3.08
N ASP A 59 -1.32 19.37 3.00
CA ASP A 59 -0.92 18.21 3.80
C ASP A 59 -1.02 18.46 5.33
N ASP A 60 -0.80 19.70 5.77
CA ASP A 60 -0.93 20.16 7.15
C ASP A 60 -2.40 20.31 7.62
N THR A 61 -3.31 20.60 6.70
CA THR A 61 -4.75 20.79 6.98
C THR A 61 -5.59 19.50 6.87
N ILE A 62 -4.99 18.37 6.48
CA ILE A 62 -5.71 17.09 6.32
C ILE A 62 -6.39 16.70 7.64
N ILE A 63 -5.68 16.78 8.76
CA ILE A 63 -6.21 16.35 10.07
C ILE A 63 -7.41 17.23 10.45
N ASP A 64 -7.29 18.54 10.30
CA ASP A 64 -8.38 19.47 10.58
C ASP A 64 -9.59 19.22 9.67
N SER A 65 -9.35 18.89 8.40
CA SER A 65 -10.41 18.49 7.47
C SER A 65 -11.12 17.22 7.95
N LEU A 66 -10.38 16.18 8.34
CA LEU A 66 -10.96 14.94 8.87
C LEU A 66 -11.73 15.14 10.18
N VAL A 67 -11.24 16.01 11.06
CA VAL A 67 -11.91 16.35 12.33
C VAL A 67 -13.17 17.16 12.07
N SER A 68 -13.13 18.15 11.18
CA SER A 68 -14.31 18.96 10.83
C SER A 68 -15.42 18.13 10.17
N MET A 69 -15.06 17.08 9.43
CA MET A 69 -15.99 16.10 8.88
C MET A 69 -16.52 15.09 9.92
N GLY A 70 -16.01 15.12 11.16
CA GLY A 70 -16.43 14.24 12.26
C GLY A 70 -15.98 12.78 12.11
N ILE A 71 -15.07 12.48 11.18
CA ILE A 71 -14.57 11.12 10.92
C ILE A 71 -13.26 10.83 11.67
N TRP A 72 -12.59 11.86 12.17
CA TRP A 72 -11.38 11.74 12.99
C TRP A 72 -11.49 12.54 14.29
N ASN A 73 -10.56 12.29 15.21
CA ASN A 73 -10.44 13.03 16.46
C ASN A 73 -8.98 13.42 16.70
N TYR A 74 -8.75 14.44 17.52
CA TYR A 74 -7.39 14.94 17.81
C TYR A 74 -6.48 13.90 18.49
N ASN A 75 -7.05 12.88 19.14
CA ASN A 75 -6.30 11.77 19.73
C ASN A 75 -6.13 10.60 18.75
N GLY A 76 -6.57 10.74 17.50
CA GLY A 76 -6.69 9.65 16.53
C GLY A 76 -5.32 9.10 16.13
N ASP A 77 -4.35 9.99 15.97
CA ASP A 77 -2.97 9.65 15.60
C ASP A 77 -2.26 8.91 16.75
N ASP A 78 -2.48 9.33 17.99
CA ASP A 78 -1.95 8.63 19.17
C ASP A 78 -2.62 7.26 19.34
N ASN A 79 -3.93 7.17 19.13
CA ASN A 79 -4.65 5.90 19.13
C ASN A 79 -4.12 4.94 18.05
N LEU A 80 -3.80 5.45 16.86
CA LEU A 80 -3.23 4.66 15.77
C LEU A 80 -1.83 4.12 16.14
N LYS A 81 -0.95 4.96 16.71
CA LYS A 81 0.37 4.55 17.21
C LYS A 81 0.29 3.53 18.35
N ASN A 82 -0.69 3.68 19.23
CA ASN A 82 -0.93 2.73 20.31
C ASN A 82 -1.36 1.36 19.77
N LEU A 83 -2.23 1.33 18.74
CA LEU A 83 -2.61 0.08 18.06
C LEU A 83 -1.41 -0.59 17.38
N GLU A 84 -0.50 0.18 16.79
CA GLU A 84 0.74 -0.34 16.20
C GLU A 84 1.62 -1.01 17.26
N THR A 85 1.86 -0.32 18.39
CA THR A 85 2.61 -0.88 19.52
C THR A 85 1.96 -2.16 20.05
N GLN A 86 0.63 -2.17 20.21
CA GLN A 86 -0.12 -3.35 20.65
C GLN A 86 0.01 -4.54 19.69
N ILE A 87 0.07 -4.28 18.37
CA ILE A 87 0.28 -5.33 17.37
C ILE A 87 1.65 -6.00 17.58
N GLU A 88 2.70 -5.21 17.84
CA GLU A 88 4.04 -5.76 18.11
C GLU A 88 4.08 -6.54 19.43
N ASP A 89 3.47 -6.02 20.49
CA ASP A 89 3.38 -6.72 21.78
C ASP A 89 2.65 -8.06 21.63
N LEU A 90 1.55 -8.11 20.87
CA LEU A 90 0.82 -9.34 20.60
C LEU A 90 1.63 -10.35 19.77
N LYS A 91 2.49 -9.89 18.85
CA LYS A 91 3.42 -10.78 18.12
C LYS A 91 4.46 -11.37 19.06
N ILE A 92 5.02 -10.56 19.96
CA ILE A 92 5.97 -11.03 20.98
C ILE A 92 5.28 -12.05 21.90
N ASP A 93 4.05 -11.80 22.33
CA ASP A 93 3.31 -12.71 23.20
C ASP A 93 2.93 -14.02 22.51
N LEU A 94 2.63 -13.99 21.22
CA LEU A 94 2.45 -15.20 20.41
C LEU A 94 3.69 -16.07 20.41
N TYR A 95 4.87 -15.46 20.28
CA TYR A 95 6.14 -16.19 20.32
C TYR A 95 6.40 -16.78 21.72
N LYS A 96 6.23 -15.98 22.79
CA LYS A 96 6.41 -16.42 24.18
C LYS A 96 5.47 -17.57 24.56
N ASN A 97 4.25 -17.58 24.03
CA ASN A 97 3.23 -18.57 24.37
C ASN A 97 3.12 -19.70 23.32
N PHE A 98 4.14 -19.91 22.47
CA PHE A 98 4.12 -20.89 21.37
C PHE A 98 3.78 -22.34 21.79
N LEU A 99 4.08 -22.73 23.03
CA LEU A 99 3.76 -24.07 23.55
C LEU A 99 2.34 -24.18 24.14
N ASN A 100 1.60 -23.08 24.27
CA ASN A 100 0.26 -23.06 24.85
C ASN A 100 -0.82 -22.83 23.77
N PRO A 101 -1.39 -23.91 23.18
CA PRO A 101 -2.29 -23.81 22.03
C PRO A 101 -3.58 -23.03 22.34
N THR A 102 -4.09 -23.12 23.57
CA THR A 102 -5.30 -22.38 24.00
C THR A 102 -5.02 -20.88 24.03
N LYS A 103 -3.89 -20.46 24.60
CA LYS A 103 -3.48 -19.04 24.61
C LYS A 103 -3.20 -18.53 23.20
N ILE A 104 -2.53 -19.32 22.35
CA ILE A 104 -2.26 -18.95 20.96
C ILE A 104 -3.55 -18.68 20.18
N LYS A 105 -4.58 -19.51 20.36
CA LYS A 105 -5.87 -19.31 19.67
C LYS A 105 -6.48 -17.96 20.05
N THR A 106 -6.48 -17.62 21.33
CA THR A 106 -6.97 -16.32 21.82
C THR A 106 -6.11 -15.17 21.30
N LEU A 107 -4.78 -15.26 21.42
CA LEU A 107 -3.85 -14.23 20.96
C LEU A 107 -3.97 -13.98 19.45
N LYS A 108 -4.13 -15.03 18.63
CA LYS A 108 -4.36 -14.89 17.18
C LYS A 108 -5.65 -14.14 16.87
N ARG A 109 -6.73 -14.43 17.62
CA ARG A 109 -8.00 -13.73 17.46
C ARG A 109 -7.87 -12.26 17.86
N THR A 110 -7.24 -11.98 19.00
CA THR A 110 -6.99 -10.61 19.45
C THR A 110 -6.15 -9.84 18.45
N LEU A 111 -5.02 -10.42 17.98
CA LEU A 111 -4.16 -9.82 16.96
C LEU A 111 -4.93 -9.51 15.67
N SER A 112 -5.78 -10.42 15.22
CA SER A 112 -6.63 -10.18 14.04
C SER A 112 -7.57 -8.99 14.26
N ASN A 113 -8.23 -8.91 15.42
CA ASN A 113 -9.14 -7.82 15.74
C ASN A 113 -8.40 -6.47 15.85
N THR A 114 -7.26 -6.44 16.54
CA THR A 114 -6.41 -5.24 16.67
C THR A 114 -5.92 -4.77 15.30
N LYS A 115 -5.51 -5.71 14.43
CA LYS A 115 -5.10 -5.39 13.05
C LYS A 115 -6.26 -4.84 12.23
N SER A 116 -7.46 -5.39 12.36
CA SER A 116 -8.65 -4.85 11.69
C SER A 116 -8.99 -3.44 12.17
N ALA A 117 -8.85 -3.15 13.47
CA ALA A 117 -9.05 -1.81 14.02
C ALA A 117 -7.98 -0.83 13.54
N TYR A 118 -6.70 -1.24 13.53
CA TYR A 118 -5.60 -0.45 12.99
C TYR A 118 -5.84 -0.11 11.52
N ASN A 119 -6.14 -1.10 10.69
CA ASN A 119 -6.38 -0.89 9.26
C ASN A 119 -7.54 0.09 9.03
N ARG A 120 -8.66 -0.08 9.74
CA ARG A 120 -9.79 0.85 9.64
C ARG A 120 -9.39 2.29 9.96
N ASN A 121 -8.64 2.49 11.05
CA ASN A 121 -8.20 3.83 11.46
C ASN A 121 -7.17 4.41 10.48
N TYR A 122 -6.26 3.56 9.99
CA TYR A 122 -5.29 3.91 8.97
C TYR A 122 -5.98 4.37 7.68
N ASP A 123 -6.98 3.61 7.21
CA ASP A 123 -7.75 3.96 6.01
C ASP A 123 -8.47 5.30 6.15
N ILE A 124 -9.04 5.59 7.33
CA ILE A 124 -9.67 6.89 7.61
C ILE A 124 -8.62 8.01 7.60
N ARG A 125 -7.49 7.80 8.28
CA ARG A 125 -6.40 8.78 8.39
C ARG A 125 -5.83 9.17 7.02
N HIS A 126 -5.81 8.24 6.08
CA HIS A 126 -5.28 8.42 4.73
C HIS A 126 -6.36 8.57 3.65
N SER A 127 -7.63 8.73 4.05
CA SER A 127 -8.77 8.79 3.12
C SER A 127 -8.75 10.02 2.20
N LEU A 128 -8.11 11.10 2.65
CA LEU A 128 -8.02 12.36 1.92
C LEU A 128 -6.68 12.57 1.20
N ASP A 129 -5.70 11.69 1.39
CA ASP A 129 -4.34 11.88 0.86
C ASP A 129 -4.34 12.03 -0.67
N GLN A 130 -5.20 11.30 -1.38
CA GLN A 130 -5.35 11.39 -2.83
C GLN A 130 -5.82 12.77 -3.33
N TYR A 131 -6.42 13.59 -2.46
CA TYR A 131 -6.87 14.95 -2.76
C TYR A 131 -5.83 16.01 -2.39
N THR A 132 -4.65 15.62 -1.92
CA THR A 132 -3.51 16.54 -1.85
C THR A 132 -2.74 16.49 -3.15
N ILE A 133 -2.05 17.58 -3.47
CA ILE A 133 -1.20 17.62 -4.66
C ILE A 133 -0.10 16.55 -4.61
N SER A 134 0.44 16.29 -3.43
CA SER A 134 1.43 15.25 -3.15
C SER A 134 0.84 13.86 -3.46
N GLY A 135 -0.38 13.57 -3.01
CA GLY A 135 -1.06 12.32 -3.32
C GLY A 135 -1.41 12.16 -4.79
N TYR A 136 -1.95 13.20 -5.42
CA TYR A 136 -2.30 13.23 -6.85
C TYR A 136 -1.08 12.95 -7.74
N THR A 137 0.02 13.67 -7.52
CA THR A 137 1.25 13.52 -8.31
C THR A 137 1.90 12.15 -8.10
N ASN A 138 1.86 11.62 -6.87
CA ASN A 138 2.33 10.27 -6.59
C ASN A 138 1.45 9.20 -7.27
N GLN A 139 0.13 9.40 -7.33
CA GLN A 139 -0.76 8.52 -8.09
C GLN A 139 -0.40 8.50 -9.57
N LEU A 140 -0.19 9.68 -10.17
CA LEU A 140 0.21 9.81 -11.57
C LEU A 140 1.56 9.13 -11.85
N LYS A 141 2.54 9.33 -10.97
CA LYS A 141 3.84 8.64 -11.03
C LYS A 141 3.66 7.12 -11.06
N ASN A 142 2.85 6.58 -10.15
CA ASN A 142 2.60 5.14 -10.08
C ASN A 142 1.89 4.62 -11.32
N GLN A 143 0.93 5.38 -11.87
CA GLN A 143 0.26 5.03 -13.13
C GLN A 143 1.23 5.04 -14.32
N TYR A 144 2.12 6.03 -14.39
CA TYR A 144 3.17 6.09 -15.40
C TYR A 144 4.06 4.84 -15.33
N ILE A 145 4.55 4.50 -14.14
CA ILE A 145 5.37 3.30 -13.94
C ILE A 145 4.61 2.05 -14.38
N LEU A 146 3.36 1.88 -13.96
CA LEU A 146 2.56 0.70 -14.29
C LEU A 146 2.35 0.54 -15.79
N THR A 147 1.95 1.61 -16.49
CA THR A 147 1.74 1.60 -17.94
C THR A 147 3.03 1.28 -18.70
N HIS A 148 4.17 1.78 -18.24
CA HIS A 148 5.47 1.54 -18.88
C HIS A 148 6.10 0.19 -18.49
N SER A 149 5.50 -0.52 -17.54
CA SER A 149 5.92 -1.83 -17.03
C SER A 149 5.07 -3.01 -17.53
N ILE A 150 3.98 -2.77 -18.27
CA ILE A 150 3.10 -3.82 -18.78
C ILE A 150 3.40 -4.13 -20.25
N TYR A 151 3.57 -5.42 -20.52
CA TYR A 151 3.87 -5.95 -21.85
C TYR A 151 2.88 -7.06 -22.21
N ASP A 152 2.60 -7.19 -23.50
CA ASP A 152 1.85 -8.30 -24.06
C ASP A 152 2.72 -9.58 -24.12
N GLN A 153 2.13 -10.68 -24.59
CA GLN A 153 2.81 -11.96 -24.77
C GLN A 153 3.93 -11.95 -25.82
N PHE A 154 3.98 -10.93 -26.68
CA PHE A 154 4.99 -10.73 -27.72
C PHE A 154 6.09 -9.73 -27.30
N ASN A 155 6.09 -9.30 -26.03
CA ASN A 155 6.95 -8.25 -25.47
C ASN A 155 6.74 -6.87 -26.10
N ASN A 156 5.58 -6.58 -26.68
CA ASN A 156 5.19 -5.22 -27.01
C ASN A 156 4.62 -4.55 -25.76
N ARG A 157 4.94 -3.26 -25.56
CA ARG A 157 4.32 -2.46 -24.50
C ARG A 157 2.85 -2.21 -24.86
N VAL A 158 1.97 -2.35 -23.87
CA VAL A 158 0.52 -2.12 -24.00
C VAL A 158 0.19 -0.65 -23.90
#